data_AF-A0A0J6BE47-F1
#
_entry.id   AF-A0A0J6BE47-F1
#
_cell.length_a   1.000
_cell.length_b   1.000
_cell.length_c   1.000
_cell.angle_alpha   90.00
_cell.angle_beta   90.00
_cell.angle_gamma   90.00
#
_symmetry.space_group_name_H-M   'P 1'
#
loop_
_entity.id
_entity.type
_entity.pdbx_description
1 polymer ?
#
loop_
_entity_poly.entity_id
_entity_poly.type
_entity_poly.pdbx_seq_one_letter_code
_entity_poly.pdbx_strand_id
1 'polypeptide(L)' 'MVDMIITDLAVFQRPDHDSPFKLIELAPGVTAEEVATKTTAHYV' A
#
# COMPACT_ATOMS: atom_id res chain seq x y z
N MET A 1 -14.54 -7.14 5.36
CA MET A 1 -13.44 -7.53 4.46
C MET A 1 -12.99 -6.28 3.73
N VAL A 2 -11.68 -6.12 3.52
CA VAL A 2 -11.10 -4.98 2.79
C VAL A 2 -10.10 -5.55 1.80
N ASP A 3 -10.36 -5.30 0.51
CA ASP A 3 -9.61 -5.84 -0.62
C ASP A 3 -8.64 -4.80 -1.20
N MET A 4 -8.95 -3.53 -0.99
CA MET A 4 -8.19 -2.39 -1.46
C MET A 4 -8.12 -1.35 -0.34
N ILE A 5 -6.91 -0.86 -0.07
CA ILE A 5 -6.65 0.20 0.90
C ILE A 5 -6.12 1.40 0.12
N ILE A 6 -6.94 2.44 0.03
CA ILE A 6 -6.55 3.73 -0.56
C ILE A 6 -6.27 4.67 0.60
N THR A 7 -5.04 5.15 0.72
CA THR A 7 -4.66 6.17 1.69
C THR A 7 -4.30 7.48 0.97
N ASP A 8 -4.06 8.53 1.75
CA ASP A 8 -3.51 9.79 1.23
C ASP A 8 -2.08 9.63 0.67
N LEU A 9 -1.42 8.51 1.02
CA LEU A 9 -0.03 8.24 0.66
C LEU A 9 0.11 7.29 -0.53
N ALA A 10 -0.72 6.25 -0.58
CA ALA A 10 -0.56 5.17 -1.55
C ALA A 10 -1.82 4.32 -1.70
N VAL A 11 -1.93 3.67 -2.85
CA VAL A 11 -2.93 2.65 -3.15
C VAL A 11 -2.31 1.28 -2.97
N PHE A 12 -2.87 0.50 -2.05
CA PHE A 12 -2.52 -0.90 -1.84
C PHE A 12 -3.68 -1.78 -2.26
N GLN A 13 -3.35 -2.84 -2.98
CA GLN A 13 -4.32 -3.84 -3.37
C GLN A 13 -3.73 -5.24 -3.18
N ARG A 14 -4.60 -6.18 -2.82
CA ARG A 14 -4.30 -7.61 -2.90
C ARG A 14 -5.35 -8.30 -3.76
N PRO A 15 -4.95 -9.24 -4.64
CA PRO A 15 -5.89 -9.96 -5.49
C PRO A 15 -6.74 -10.98 -4.72
N ASP A 16 -6.23 -11.47 -3.58
CA ASP A 16 -6.89 -12.48 -2.74
C ASP A 16 -6.44 -12.33 -1.27
N HIS A 17 -7.12 -13.04 -0.37
CA HIS A 17 -6.91 -12.95 1.08
C HIS A 17 -5.56 -13.51 1.55
N ASP A 18 -4.99 -14.44 0.79
CA ASP A 18 -3.72 -15.10 1.07
C ASP A 18 -2.51 -14.36 0.47
N SER A 19 -2.75 -13.49 -0.51
CA SER A 19 -1.69 -12.67 -1.09
C SER A 19 -1.33 -11.47 -0.21
N PRO A 20 -0.03 -11.13 -0.16
CA PRO A 20 0.42 -9.89 0.44
C PRO A 20 -0.15 -8.68 -0.30
N PHE A 21 -0.32 -7.57 0.42
CA PHE A 21 -0.64 -6.29 -0.19
C PHE A 21 0.50 -5.86 -1.11
N LYS A 22 0.14 -5.38 -2.30
CA LYS A 22 1.07 -4.81 -3.27
C LYS A 22 0.86 -3.31 -3.33
N LEU A 23 1.95 -2.58 -3.42
CA LEU A 23 1.91 -1.16 -3.72
C LEU A 23 1.59 -0.97 -5.21
N ILE A 24 0.38 -0.48 -5.51
CA ILE A 24 -0.08 -0.29 -6.88
C ILE A 24 0.26 1.12 -7.37
N GLU A 25 0.05 2.12 -6.52
CA GLU A 25 0.24 3.53 -6.88
C GLU A 25 0.70 4.35 -5.68
N LEU A 26 1.56 5.33 -5.91
CA LEU A 26 1.98 6.31 -4.92
C LEU A 26 1.26 7.64 -5.19
N ALA A 27 0.83 8.31 -4.13
CA ALA A 27 0.25 9.64 -4.27
C ALA A 27 1.29 10.64 -4.84
N PRO A 28 0.85 11.68 -5.57
CA PRO A 28 1.75 12.67 -6.13
C PRO A 28 2.60 13.36 -5.06
N GLY A 29 3.93 13.26 -5.18
CA GLY A 29 4.87 13.84 -4.22
C GLY A 29 5.17 12.95 -3.01
N VAL A 30 4.61 11.75 -2.93
CA VAL A 30 4.92 10.76 -1.89
C VAL A 30 5.96 9.77 -2.40
N THR A 31 6.96 9.47 -1.57
CA THR A 31 8.02 8.51 -1.89
C THR A 31 7.79 7.17 -1.19
N ALA A 32 8.31 6.09 -1.76
CA ALA A 32 8.21 4.76 -1.16
C ALA A 32 8.86 4.68 0.24
N GLU A 33 9.93 5.44 0.49
CA GLU A 33 10.55 5.53 1.82
C GLU A 33 9.62 6.18 2.85
N GLU A 34 8.89 7.21 2.44
CA GLU A 34 7.95 7.91 3.31
C GLU A 34 6.75 7.02 3.67
N VAL A 35 6.29 6.24 2.70
CA VAL A 35 5.32 5.17 2.92
C VAL A 35 5.88 4.13 3.89
N ALA A 36 7.06 3.56 3.62
CA ALA A 36 7.70 2.56 4.48
C ALA A 36 8.00 3.06 5.91
N THR A 37 8.22 4.37 6.07
CA THR A 37 8.43 4.98 7.39
C THR A 37 7.11 5.15 8.15
N LYS A 38 6.02 5.49 7.44
CA LYS A 38 4.70 5.74 8.04
C LYS A 38 3.86 4.49 8.21
N THR A 39 4.16 3.41 7.48
CA THR A 39 3.46 2.12 7.61
C THR A 39 4.43 1.00 8.00
N THR A 40 4.05 0.24 9.03
CA THR A 40 4.71 -1.03 9.38
C THR A 40 4.21 -2.19 8.51
N ALA A 41 3.28 -1.94 7.59
CA ALA A 41 2.75 -2.96 6.71
C ALA A 41 3.86 -3.49 5.80
N HIS A 42 4.05 -4.80 5.81
CA HIS A 42 4.93 -5.46 4.86
C HIS A 42 4.16 -5.67 3.56
N TYR A 43 4.59 -4.96 2.52
CA TYR A 43 4.11 -5.11 1.15
C TYR A 43 5.28 -5.51 0.26
N VAL A 44 4.98 -6.27 -0.80
CA VAL A 44 5.96 -6.73 -1.81
C VAL A 44 5.89 -5.90 -3.08
#